data_AF-A0A4R3MSM6-F1
#
_entry.id   AF-A0A4R3MSM6-F1
#
_cell.length_a   1.000
_cell.length_b   1.000
_cell.length_c   1.000
_cell.angle_alpha   90.00
_cell.angle_beta   90.00
_cell.angle_gamma   90.00
#
_symmetry.space_group_name_H-M   'P 1'
#
loop_
_entity.id
_entity.type
_entity.pdbx_description
1 polymer ?
#
loop_
_entity_poly.entity_id
_entity_poly.type
_entity_poly.pdbx_seq_one_letter_code
_entity_poly.pdbx_strand_id
1 'polypeptide(L)'
;MSRYPEATFKSTSFTAKGDGTAVLKGDLTLRGITKPVSIDVTEIGEGPDPWGGQRRGFQGSTRFALKDFGIERNLGPASRDVEMILSIEGIRQD
;
A
#
# COMPACT_ATOMS: atom_id res chain seq x y z
N MET A 1 -7.05 14.57 21.92
CA MET A 1 -7.20 13.18 21.42
C MET A 1 -7.30 13.22 19.91
N SER A 2 -6.55 12.38 19.19
CA SER A 2 -6.65 12.31 17.72
C SER A 2 -7.97 11.63 17.34
N ARG A 3 -8.76 12.27 16.46
CA ARG A 3 -10.08 11.77 16.05
C ARG A 3 -10.00 10.52 15.16
N TYR A 4 -8.85 10.28 14.52
CA TYR A 4 -8.59 9.15 13.64
C TYR A 4 -7.10 8.75 13.79
N PRO A 5 -6.75 7.97 14.83
CA PRO A 5 -5.35 7.63 15.11
C PRO A 5 -4.77 6.59 14.15
N GLU A 6 -5.63 5.88 13.42
CA GLU A 6 -5.26 4.73 12.60
C GLU A 6 -5.75 4.89 11.16
N ALA A 7 -4.93 4.42 10.22
CA ALA A 7 -5.30 4.15 8.85
C ALA A 7 -5.15 2.65 8.59
N THR A 8 -6.08 2.04 7.88
CA THR A 8 -6.09 0.60 7.63
C THR A 8 -6.16 0.30 6.14
N PHE A 9 -5.56 -0.81 5.73
CA PHE A 9 -5.72 -1.34 4.39
C PHE A 9 -6.12 -2.82 4.50
N LYS A 10 -7.19 -3.20 3.81
CA LYS A 10 -7.64 -4.60 3.73
C LYS A 10 -7.66 -5.05 2.28
N SER A 11 -6.83 -6.03 1.93
CA SER A 11 -6.79 -6.57 0.58
C SER A 11 -8.11 -7.27 0.22
N THR A 12 -8.48 -7.16 -1.05
CA THR A 12 -9.68 -7.78 -1.63
C THR A 12 -9.33 -8.71 -2.78
N SER A 13 -8.25 -8.45 -3.53
CA SER A 13 -7.73 -9.37 -4.52
C SER A 13 -6.26 -9.12 -4.80
N PHE A 14 -5.53 -10.18 -5.15
CA PHE A 14 -4.16 -10.10 -5.64
C PHE A 14 -4.08 -10.80 -6.99
N THR A 15 -3.59 -10.10 -8.01
CA THR A 15 -3.46 -10.63 -9.37
C THR A 15 -2.01 -10.50 -9.82
N ALA A 16 -1.29 -11.62 -9.83
CA ALA A 16 0.05 -11.70 -10.40
C ALA A 16 -0.01 -11.58 -11.93
N LYS A 17 0.93 -10.84 -12.53
CA LYS A 17 1.06 -10.70 -13.99
C LYS A 17 2.02 -11.72 -14.61
N GLY A 18 2.78 -12.45 -13.77
CA GLY A 18 3.69 -13.52 -14.20
C GLY A 18 5.11 -13.06 -14.52
N ASP A 19 5.41 -11.77 -14.38
CA ASP A 19 6.69 -11.13 -14.69
C ASP A 19 7.37 -10.55 -13.44
N GLY A 20 7.01 -11.03 -12.25
CA GLY A 20 7.44 -10.47 -10.97
C GLY A 20 6.63 -9.24 -10.54
N THR A 21 5.62 -8.82 -11.31
CA THR A 21 4.68 -7.76 -10.93
C THR A 21 3.28 -8.29 -10.62
N ALA A 22 2.52 -7.50 -9.87
CA ALA A 22 1.14 -7.81 -9.51
C ALA A 22 0.31 -6.54 -9.33
N VAL A 23 -1.01 -6.71 -9.32
CA VAL A 23 -1.95 -5.68 -8.83
C VAL A 23 -2.59 -6.19 -7.55
N LEU A 24 -2.38 -5.45 -6.46
CA LEU A 24 -3.05 -5.68 -5.18
C LEU A 24 -4.19 -4.67 -5.03
N LYS A 25 -5.44 -5.16 -5.07
CA LYS A 25 -6.62 -4.35 -4.77
C LYS A 25 -6.99 -4.49 -3.32
N GLY A 26 -7.49 -3.40 -2.73
CA GLY A 26 -8.00 -3.42 -1.37
C GLY A 26 -8.69 -2.13 -0.98
N ASP A 27 -9.28 -2.16 0.20
CA ASP A 27 -9.98 -1.04 0.80
C ASP A 27 -9.02 -0.29 1.72
N LEU A 28 -8.68 0.94 1.35
CA LEU A 28 -7.92 1.87 2.18
C LEU A 28 -8.90 2.69 3.01
N THR A 29 -8.74 2.68 4.32
CA THR A 29 -9.46 3.56 5.25
C THR A 29 -8.51 4.61 5.78
N LEU A 30 -8.79 5.87 5.46
CA LEU A 30 -8.04 7.03 5.95
C LEU A 30 -9.03 8.06 6.48
N ARG A 31 -8.80 8.56 7.69
CA ARG A 31 -9.67 9.56 8.35
C ARG A 31 -11.14 9.11 8.49
N GLY A 32 -11.35 7.80 8.66
CA GLY A 32 -12.67 7.18 8.78
C GLY A 32 -13.44 7.05 7.45
N ILE A 33 -12.82 7.37 6.32
CA ILE A 33 -13.40 7.19 4.98
C ILE A 33 -12.69 6.03 4.30
N THR A 34 -13.47 5.05 3.82
CA THR A 34 -12.97 3.88 3.11
C THR A 34 -13.15 4.05 1.60
N LYS A 35 -12.09 3.78 0.83
CA LYS A 35 -12.09 3.81 -0.63
C LYS A 35 -11.33 2.60 -1.19
N PRO A 36 -11.79 2.00 -2.30
CA PRO A 36 -11.02 1.00 -3.00
C PRO A 36 -9.81 1.66 -3.66
N VAL A 37 -8.63 1.04 -3.52
CA VAL A 37 -7.40 1.44 -4.19
C VAL A 37 -6.77 0.23 -4.88
N SER A 38 -5.97 0.48 -5.91
CA SER A 38 -5.13 -0.53 -6.57
C SER A 38 -3.67 -0.15 -6.36
N ILE A 39 -2.89 -1.07 -5.83
CA ILE A 39 -1.46 -0.93 -5.61
C ILE A 39 -0.76 -1.75 -6.68
N ASP A 40 0.07 -1.11 -7.48
CA ASP A 40 1.01 -1.80 -8.36
C ASP A 40 2.15 -2.33 -7.50
N VAL A 41 2.39 -3.64 -7.58
CA VAL A 41 3.36 -4.34 -6.73
C VAL A 41 4.45 -4.94 -7.62
N THR A 42 5.69 -4.83 -7.16
CA THR A 42 6.87 -5.49 -7.75
C THR A 42 7.55 -6.33 -6.69
N GLU A 43 7.76 -7.61 -6.96
CA GLU A 43 8.62 -8.46 -6.15
C GLU A 43 10.08 -8.08 -6.38
N ILE A 44 10.80 -7.81 -5.30
CA ILE A 44 12.21 -7.40 -5.35
C ILE A 44 13.13 -8.62 -5.25
N GLY A 45 12.69 -9.64 -4.51
CA GLY A 45 13.40 -10.90 -4.38
C GLY A 45 12.97 -11.69 -3.15
N GLU A 46 13.42 -12.93 -3.09
CA GLU A 46 13.22 -13.82 -1.96
C GLU A 46 14.44 -14.69 -1.69
N GLY A 47 14.55 -15.18 -0.46
CA GLY A 47 15.60 -16.13 -0.10
C GLY A 47 15.83 -16.32 1.40
N PRO A 48 16.79 -17.20 1.75
CA PRO A 48 17.18 -17.42 3.13
C PRO A 48 17.78 -16.14 3.72
N ASP A 49 17.49 -15.89 5.00
CA ASP A 49 18.13 -14.81 5.73
C ASP A 49 19.31 -15.30 6.61
N PRO A 50 20.20 -14.41 7.07
CA PRO A 50 21.36 -14.78 7.89
C PRO A 50 21.03 -15.41 9.26
N TRP A 51 19.76 -15.44 9.67
CA TRP A 51 19.32 -15.93 10.97
C TRP A 51 18.59 -17.28 10.87
N GLY A 52 18.64 -17.92 9.70
CA GLY A 52 18.01 -19.22 9.46
C GLY A 52 16.55 -19.15 9.03
N GLY A 53 16.01 -17.95 8.80
CA GLY A 53 14.65 -17.72 8.28
C GLY A 53 14.57 -17.62 6.77
N GLN A 54 13.40 -17.24 6.26
CA GLN A 54 13.17 -16.90 4.86
C GLN A 54 12.51 -15.53 4.77
N ARG A 55 12.97 -14.71 3.82
CA ARG A 55 12.44 -13.37 3.56
C ARG A 55 11.96 -13.23 2.13
N ARG A 56 10.97 -12.36 1.93
CA ARG A 56 10.53 -11.92 0.61
C ARG A 56 10.24 -10.42 0.63
N GLY A 57 10.81 -9.70 -0.33
CA GLY A 57 10.72 -8.25 -0.45
C GLY A 57 9.77 -7.81 -1.57
N PHE A 58 9.01 -6.76 -1.30
CA PHE A 58 8.10 -6.15 -2.26
C PHE A 58 8.21 -4.62 -2.23
N GLN A 59 8.06 -4.01 -3.39
CA GLN A 59 7.73 -2.59 -3.52
C GLN A 59 6.29 -2.44 -4.00
N GLY A 60 5.63 -1.38 -3.55
CA GLY A 60 4.28 -1.05 -3.99
C GLY A 60 4.10 0.45 -4.18
N SER A 61 3.29 0.85 -5.15
CA SER A 61 2.88 2.24 -5.29
C SER A 61 1.41 2.39 -5.63
N THR A 62 0.81 3.48 -5.17
CA THR A 62 -0.53 3.90 -5.59
C THR A 62 -0.67 5.42 -5.43
N ARG A 63 -1.62 6.00 -6.14
CA ARG A 63 -1.91 7.43 -6.08
C ARG A 63 -3.41 7.65 -5.86
N PHE A 64 -3.74 8.58 -4.98
CA PHE A 64 -5.13 8.96 -4.70
C PHE A 64 -5.24 10.45 -4.37
N ALA A 65 -6.43 11.03 -4.56
CA ALA A 65 -6.67 12.43 -4.26
C ALA A 65 -6.97 12.63 -2.76
N LEU A 66 -6.40 13.68 -2.15
CA LEU A 66 -6.65 14.05 -0.75
C LEU A 66 -8.16 14.21 -0.43
N LYS A 67 -8.89 14.80 -1.39
CA LYS A 67 -10.33 15.04 -1.28
C LYS A 67 -11.15 13.76 -1.16
N ASP A 68 -10.69 12.64 -1.70
CA ASP A 68 -11.42 11.37 -1.67
C ASP A 68 -11.54 10.82 -0.25
N PHE A 69 -10.64 11.25 0.63
CA PHE A 69 -10.59 10.94 2.07
C PHE A 69 -10.97 12.14 2.95
N GLY A 70 -11.71 13.12 2.39
CA GLY A 70 -12.24 14.25 3.14
C GLY A 70 -11.17 15.19 3.70
N ILE A 71 -10.00 15.25 3.05
CA ILE A 71 -8.94 16.22 3.33
C ILE A 71 -9.10 17.36 2.32
N GLU A 72 -9.89 18.37 2.69
CA GLU A 72 -10.34 19.43 1.77
C GLU A 72 -9.38 20.62 1.68
N ARG A 73 -8.28 20.61 2.44
CA ARG A 73 -7.31 21.70 2.42
C ARG A 73 -6.73 21.85 1.02
N ASN A 74 -7.00 22.99 0.38
CA ASN A 74 -6.42 23.30 -0.92
C ASN A 74 -4.95 23.69 -0.76
N LEU A 75 -4.05 22.85 -1.27
CA LEU A 75 -2.60 23.06 -1.29
C LEU A 75 -2.11 23.57 -2.66
N GLY A 76 -3.04 23.91 -3.56
CA GLY A 76 -2.76 24.26 -4.95
C GLY A 76 -3.01 23.10 -5.93
N PRO A 77 -3.10 23.39 -7.23
CA PRO A 77 -3.46 22.39 -8.24
C PRO A 77 -2.44 21.25 -8.37
N ALA A 78 -1.16 21.51 -8.06
CA ALA A 78 -0.08 20.53 -8.14
C ALA A 78 -0.06 19.52 -6.97
N SER A 79 -0.80 19.78 -5.88
CA SER A 79 -0.74 19.00 -4.63
C SER A 79 -2.09 18.39 -4.26
N ARG A 80 -2.89 18.04 -5.27
CA ARG A 80 -4.20 17.40 -5.09
C ARG A 80 -4.08 15.91 -4.76
N ASP A 81 -3.06 15.27 -5.32
CA ASP A 81 -2.84 13.84 -5.20
C ASP A 81 -1.69 13.55 -4.23
N VAL A 82 -1.79 12.42 -3.54
CA VAL A 82 -0.72 11.81 -2.75
C VAL A 82 -0.29 10.54 -3.45
N GLU A 83 1.02 10.34 -3.54
CA GLU A 83 1.62 9.07 -3.90
C GLU A 83 2.03 8.33 -2.63
N MET A 84 1.54 7.11 -2.47
CA MET A 84 1.95 6.20 -1.42
C MET A 84 2.95 5.22 -2.01
N ILE A 85 4.16 5.20 -1.44
CA ILE A 85 5.25 4.28 -1.81
C ILE A 85 5.49 3.35 -0.62
N LEU A 86 5.54 2.06 -0.89
CA LEU A 86 5.71 0.99 0.08
C LEU A 86 6.99 0.22 -0.25
N SER A 87 7.79 -0.05 0.78
CA SER A 87 8.91 -1.00 0.73
C SER A 87 8.75 -1.94 1.91
N ILE A 88 8.43 -3.21 1.62
CA ILE A 88 8.00 -4.18 2.62
C ILE A 88 8.86 -5.43 2.51
N GLU A 89 9.31 -5.94 3.65
CA GLU A 89 9.98 -7.22 3.77
C GLU A 89 9.19 -8.13 4.70
N GLY A 90 8.71 -9.24 4.17
CA GLY A 90 8.03 -10.27 4.94
C GLY A 90 9.01 -11.32 5.44
N ILE A 91 8.92 -11.67 6.72
CA ILE A 91 9.61 -12.83 7.32
C ILE A 91 8.60 -13.98 7.38
N ARG A 92 8.94 -15.12 6.77
CA ARG A 92 8.07 -16.31 6.79
C ARG A 92 7.80 -16.73 8.23
N GLN A 93 6.53 -16.91 8.57
CA GLN A 93 6.10 -17.52 9.82
C GLN A 93 5.78 -19.00 9.57
N ASP A 94 5.96 -19.83 10.59
CA ASP A 94 5.65 -21.27 10.57
C ASP A 94 4.15 -21.56 10.69
#